data_AF-A0A2G8JLF3-F1
#
_entry.id   AF-A0A2G8JLF3-F1
#
_cell.length_a   1.000
_cell.length_b   1.000
_cell.length_c   1.000
_cell.angle_alpha   90.00
_cell.angle_beta   90.00
_cell.angle_gamma   90.00
#
_symmetry.space_group_name_H-M   'P 1'
#
loop_
_entity.id
_entity.type
_entity.pdbx_description
1 polymer ?
#
loop_
_entity_poly.entity_id
_entity_poly.type
_entity_poly.pdbx_seq_one_letter_code
_entity_poly.pdbx_strand_id
1 'polypeptide(L)'
;MLLCRYMFQNDLTSITGNPFESKVLKQLHIYLNKISQIEDRSLMGIPNKTTVYLSCDFLLVLPKNSKHDKIKCASASTAPSISAGGSLDIGVALGKDGFNCTLYDYDFNCSPCGIGTYGDTITGGCHSCPIAKKLYVIMRFSPVIRMSLRSHFQNLETRLFACVVVLLFVIYPPVCSVIFSLYPMACKPFYLNQDQTYNITRLRSDLDVDCTSLQVYHIFAFILTVIYVIAFPAALLYLLCKNLYWLPRKADSLTEDLSHENTDESHDSLIANDSQKYPSPPTWLNFLCENYKKEFWFWEIVELARKVTQTLLITLFGWEDRLTVIITTCISVLFLLLHARYRPMKSSYEQGLQMFSLTVIFINVIVAANEFPNEEEVPLSVLLVLLNIIVLVIIG
;
A
#
# COMPACT_ATOMS: atom_id res chain seq x y z
N MET A 1 -20.18 2.22 40.26
CA MET A 1 -21.37 1.59 39.63
C MET A 1 -22.45 2.66 39.54
N LEU A 2 -22.90 3.02 38.33
CA LEU A 2 -23.75 4.20 38.10
C LEU A 2 -25.20 3.94 38.54
N LEU A 3 -25.77 4.83 39.36
CA LEU A 3 -27.18 4.77 39.79
C LEU A 3 -28.15 5.24 38.70
N CYS A 4 -27.74 6.18 37.84
CA CYS A 4 -28.53 6.68 36.73
C CYS A 4 -27.74 6.56 35.43
N ARG A 5 -28.40 6.15 34.34
CA ARG A 5 -27.79 6.03 33.01
C ARG A 5 -28.56 6.88 32.00
N TYR A 6 -27.85 7.76 31.30
CA TYR A 6 -28.40 8.73 30.37
C TYR A 6 -27.88 8.45 28.94
N MET A 7 -28.81 8.15 28.04
CA MET A 7 -28.62 7.90 26.61
C MET A 7 -29.80 8.50 25.83
N PHE A 8 -30.26 9.67 26.24
CA PHE A 8 -31.39 10.38 25.61
C PHE A 8 -30.89 11.37 24.55
N GLN A 9 -31.76 11.80 23.63
CA GLN A 9 -31.43 12.76 22.56
C GLN A 9 -30.28 12.30 21.64
N ASN A 10 -30.35 11.04 21.22
CA ASN A 10 -29.44 10.45 20.23
C ASN A 10 -30.27 9.90 19.04
N ASP A 11 -29.62 9.29 18.05
CA ASP A 11 -30.27 8.65 16.90
C ASP A 11 -30.36 7.12 17.06
N LEU A 12 -30.60 6.60 18.27
CA LEU A 12 -30.75 5.16 18.48
C LEU A 12 -32.03 4.64 17.83
N THR A 13 -31.92 3.58 17.03
CA THR A 13 -33.03 2.98 16.28
C THR A 13 -33.49 1.64 16.83
N SER A 14 -32.60 0.88 17.46
CA SER A 14 -32.93 -0.41 18.07
C SER A 14 -32.03 -0.70 19.27
N ILE A 15 -32.56 -1.46 20.23
CA ILE A 15 -31.80 -1.93 21.39
C ILE A 15 -31.78 -3.46 21.36
N THR A 16 -30.57 -4.02 21.28
CA THR A 16 -30.32 -5.46 21.19
C THR A 16 -29.33 -5.92 22.25
N GLY A 17 -29.36 -7.21 22.61
CA GLY A 17 -28.49 -7.78 23.63
C GLY A 17 -28.94 -7.46 25.04
N ASN A 18 -28.04 -7.44 26.02
CA ASN A 18 -28.32 -7.03 27.41
C ASN A 18 -27.41 -5.86 27.87
N PRO A 19 -27.52 -4.67 27.28
CA PRO A 19 -26.60 -3.56 27.55
C PRO A 19 -26.81 -2.90 28.92
N PHE A 20 -27.93 -3.18 29.59
CA PHE A 20 -28.37 -2.49 30.80
C PHE A 20 -28.31 -3.32 32.08
N GLU A 21 -27.75 -4.54 32.02
CA GLU A 21 -27.58 -5.39 33.20
C GLU A 21 -26.85 -4.65 34.33
N SER A 22 -27.49 -4.57 35.49
CA SER A 22 -26.94 -3.87 36.65
C SER A 22 -27.70 -4.25 37.91
N LYS A 23 -26.99 -4.45 39.03
CA LYS A 23 -27.61 -4.74 40.33
C LYS A 23 -28.05 -3.50 41.11
N VAL A 24 -27.68 -2.30 40.66
CA VAL A 24 -27.85 -1.03 41.44
C VAL A 24 -28.50 0.12 40.65
N LEU A 25 -28.95 -0.14 39.41
CA LEU A 25 -29.56 0.89 38.57
C LEU A 25 -30.86 1.39 39.20
N LYS A 26 -31.04 2.71 39.27
CA LYS A 26 -32.26 3.40 39.75
C LYS A 26 -33.04 4.04 38.62
N GLN A 27 -32.36 4.63 37.64
CA GLN A 27 -33.00 5.30 36.51
C GLN A 27 -32.27 5.03 35.19
N LEU A 28 -33.03 4.77 34.14
CA LEU A 28 -32.55 4.63 32.77
C LEU A 28 -33.29 5.64 31.87
N HIS A 29 -32.53 6.50 31.19
CA HIS A 29 -33.06 7.57 30.35
C HIS A 29 -32.62 7.33 28.89
N ILE A 30 -33.52 6.84 28.05
CA ILE A 30 -33.29 6.51 26.62
C ILE A 30 -34.31 7.21 25.70
N TYR A 31 -35.02 8.21 26.22
CA TYR A 31 -36.03 8.98 25.49
C TYR A 31 -35.40 9.96 24.48
N LEU A 32 -36.20 10.60 23.62
CA LEU A 32 -35.73 11.41 22.49
C LEU A 32 -34.79 10.65 21.52
N ASN A 33 -34.99 9.34 21.39
CA ASN A 33 -34.42 8.51 20.32
C ASN A 33 -35.53 7.99 19.39
N LYS A 34 -35.16 7.47 18.22
CA LYS A 34 -36.08 6.87 17.22
C LYS A 34 -36.15 5.34 17.35
N ILE A 35 -36.25 4.85 18.58
CA ILE A 35 -36.19 3.42 18.86
C ILE A 35 -37.48 2.75 18.40
N SER A 36 -37.38 1.88 17.40
CA SER A 36 -38.53 1.12 16.87
C SER A 36 -38.74 -0.22 17.57
N GLN A 37 -37.66 -0.82 18.08
CA GLN A 37 -37.68 -2.14 18.71
C GLN A 37 -36.70 -2.21 19.89
N ILE A 38 -37.18 -2.80 20.99
CA ILE A 38 -36.37 -3.17 22.16
C ILE A 38 -36.46 -4.68 22.31
N GLU A 39 -35.33 -5.38 22.26
CA GLU A 39 -35.27 -6.83 22.43
C GLU A 39 -35.61 -7.22 23.88
N ASP A 40 -36.36 -8.31 24.09
CA ASP A 40 -36.85 -8.69 25.43
C ASP A 40 -35.71 -8.90 26.45
N ARG A 41 -34.57 -9.42 25.99
CA ARG A 41 -33.38 -9.61 26.82
C ARG A 41 -32.67 -8.31 27.22
N SER A 42 -32.97 -7.18 26.57
CA SER A 42 -32.30 -5.90 26.84
C SER A 42 -32.65 -5.27 28.17
N LEU A 43 -33.76 -5.69 28.78
CA LEU A 43 -34.19 -5.27 30.11
C LEU A 43 -34.02 -6.38 31.16
N MET A 44 -33.35 -7.48 30.83
CA MET A 44 -33.11 -8.57 31.79
C MET A 44 -31.98 -8.21 32.77
N GLY A 45 -32.17 -8.55 34.04
CA GLY A 45 -31.15 -8.28 35.08
C GLY A 45 -31.08 -6.82 35.54
N ILE A 46 -32.05 -5.99 35.15
CA ILE A 46 -32.28 -4.67 35.74
C ILE A 46 -33.12 -4.82 37.03
N PRO A 47 -32.89 -4.04 38.10
CA PRO A 47 -33.68 -4.13 39.33
C PRO A 47 -35.12 -3.68 39.09
N ASN A 48 -36.12 -4.40 39.61
CA ASN A 48 -37.55 -4.09 39.41
C ASN A 48 -37.96 -2.67 39.82
N LYS A 49 -37.23 -2.05 40.75
CA LYS A 49 -37.49 -0.66 41.22
C LYS A 49 -37.00 0.42 40.25
N THR A 50 -36.26 0.05 39.20
CA THR A 50 -35.70 0.99 38.21
C THR A 50 -36.82 1.66 37.42
N THR A 51 -36.73 2.98 37.25
CA THR A 51 -37.62 3.71 36.35
C THR A 51 -36.96 3.88 34.98
N VAL A 52 -37.65 3.48 33.92
CA VAL A 52 -37.15 3.56 32.54
C VAL A 52 -37.94 4.60 31.77
N TYR A 53 -37.26 5.63 31.25
CA TYR A 53 -37.84 6.68 30.42
C TYR A 53 -37.45 6.46 28.95
N LEU A 54 -38.45 6.31 28.06
CA LEU A 54 -38.23 6.02 26.64
C LEU A 54 -39.18 6.78 25.72
N SER A 55 -38.81 6.95 24.45
CA SER A 55 -39.68 7.50 23.42
C SER A 55 -40.71 6.45 23.01
N CYS A 56 -42.00 6.76 23.13
CA CYS A 56 -43.06 5.84 22.72
C CYS A 56 -43.57 6.09 21.29
N ASP A 57 -43.17 7.19 20.66
CA ASP A 57 -43.72 7.64 19.38
C ASP A 57 -43.36 6.73 18.20
N PHE A 58 -42.22 6.03 18.28
CA PHE A 58 -41.70 5.19 17.19
C PHE A 58 -41.72 3.69 17.51
N LEU A 59 -42.14 3.32 18.73
CA LEU A 59 -42.02 1.95 19.22
C LEU A 59 -43.11 1.05 18.61
N LEU A 60 -42.69 0.00 17.90
CA LEU A 60 -43.61 -0.92 17.21
C LEU A 60 -44.24 -1.94 18.17
N VAL A 61 -43.50 -2.34 19.21
CA VAL A 61 -43.92 -3.35 20.18
C VAL A 61 -43.44 -2.93 21.57
N LEU A 62 -44.35 -2.95 22.56
CA LEU A 62 -44.00 -2.68 23.96
C LEU A 62 -43.06 -3.78 24.50
N PRO A 63 -42.02 -3.43 25.29
CA PRO A 63 -41.08 -4.42 25.81
C PRO A 63 -41.82 -5.39 26.73
N LYS A 64 -41.71 -6.70 26.48
CA LYS A 64 -42.50 -7.71 27.18
C LYS A 64 -41.78 -8.16 28.45
N ASN A 65 -41.65 -7.27 29.42
CA ASN A 65 -41.10 -7.62 30.73
C ASN A 65 -42.16 -7.46 31.84
N SER A 66 -42.70 -8.59 32.29
CA SER A 66 -43.79 -8.69 33.28
C SER A 66 -43.43 -8.28 34.72
N LYS A 67 -42.22 -7.74 34.95
CA LYS A 67 -41.73 -7.36 36.28
C LYS A 67 -41.29 -5.89 36.40
N HIS A 68 -41.34 -5.12 35.32
CA HIS A 68 -40.97 -3.70 35.31
C HIS A 68 -42.19 -2.79 35.15
N ASP A 69 -42.89 -2.54 36.25
CA ASP A 69 -44.11 -1.72 36.28
C ASP A 69 -43.82 -0.20 36.19
N LYS A 70 -42.57 0.19 35.89
CA LYS A 70 -42.09 1.59 35.92
C LYS A 70 -41.44 2.03 34.60
N ILE A 71 -42.03 1.62 33.49
CA ILE A 71 -41.70 2.17 32.16
C ILE A 71 -42.58 3.40 31.93
N LYS A 72 -41.96 4.54 31.62
CA LYS A 72 -42.63 5.82 31.36
C LYS A 72 -42.27 6.32 29.98
N CYS A 73 -43.30 6.72 29.22
CA CYS A 73 -43.12 7.44 27.97
C CYS A 73 -42.67 8.87 28.25
N ALA A 74 -41.57 9.29 27.64
CA ALA A 74 -41.05 10.65 27.71
C ALA A 74 -40.82 11.20 26.30
N SER A 75 -41.31 12.41 26.07
CA SER A 75 -41.16 13.20 24.85
C SER A 75 -40.43 14.51 25.19
N ALA A 76 -40.13 15.35 24.21
CA ALA A 76 -39.50 16.66 24.47
C ALA A 76 -40.33 17.54 25.41
N SER A 77 -41.66 17.37 25.42
CA SER A 77 -42.59 18.10 26.29
C SER A 77 -42.91 17.38 27.61
N THR A 78 -42.58 16.09 27.73
CA THR A 78 -42.84 15.28 28.94
C THR A 78 -41.58 14.69 29.54
N ALA A 79 -40.43 15.28 29.22
CA ALA A 79 -39.15 14.84 29.74
C ALA A 79 -39.14 14.92 31.28
N PRO A 80 -38.68 13.87 31.97
CA PRO A 80 -38.76 13.81 33.43
C PRO A 80 -37.88 14.89 34.06
N SER A 81 -38.45 15.58 35.05
CA SER A 81 -37.69 16.55 35.81
C SER A 81 -36.74 15.84 36.79
N ILE A 82 -35.53 16.37 36.89
CA ILE A 82 -34.49 15.93 37.81
C ILE A 82 -34.63 16.77 39.08
N SER A 83 -34.85 16.11 40.22
CA SER A 83 -34.77 16.76 41.53
C SER A 83 -33.30 16.85 41.94
N ALA A 84 -32.84 18.06 42.21
CA ALA A 84 -31.47 18.39 42.60
C ALA A 84 -31.27 18.43 44.14
N GLY A 85 -32.26 17.99 44.92
CA GLY A 85 -32.15 17.72 46.35
C GLY A 85 -31.84 18.97 47.19
N GLY A 86 -32.55 20.07 46.95
CA GLY A 86 -32.41 21.35 47.67
C GLY A 86 -31.06 22.05 47.55
N SER A 87 -30.13 21.53 46.75
CA SER A 87 -28.84 22.16 46.48
C SER A 87 -28.95 23.22 45.39
N LEU A 88 -28.76 24.49 45.78
CA LEU A 88 -28.75 25.64 44.88
C LEU A 88 -27.69 25.50 43.79
N ASP A 89 -26.50 25.01 44.13
CA ASP A 89 -25.38 24.88 43.19
C ASP A 89 -25.68 23.87 42.06
N ILE A 90 -26.36 22.77 42.39
CA ILE A 90 -26.76 21.75 41.42
C ILE A 90 -27.87 22.29 40.50
N GLY A 91 -28.84 23.01 41.06
CA GLY A 91 -29.89 23.66 40.28
C GLY A 91 -29.33 24.68 39.28
N VAL A 92 -28.38 25.52 39.71
CA VAL A 92 -27.74 26.52 38.83
C VAL A 92 -26.85 25.87 37.77
N ALA A 93 -26.10 24.82 38.12
CA ALA A 93 -25.28 24.08 37.18
C ALA A 93 -26.13 23.42 36.08
N LEU A 94 -27.21 22.73 36.46
CA LEU A 94 -28.16 22.15 35.51
C LEU A 94 -28.81 23.23 34.63
N GLY A 95 -29.10 24.39 35.22
CA GLY A 95 -29.57 25.58 34.50
C GLY A 95 -28.69 26.00 33.33
N LYS A 96 -27.36 25.92 33.52
CA LYS A 96 -26.35 26.23 32.49
C LYS A 96 -26.16 25.10 31.47
N ASP A 97 -26.42 23.87 31.88
CA ASP A 97 -26.27 22.67 31.06
C ASP A 97 -27.52 22.30 30.25
N GLY A 98 -28.46 23.24 30.09
CA GLY A 98 -29.64 23.04 29.23
C GLY A 98 -30.86 22.48 29.93
N PHE A 99 -31.03 22.79 31.22
CA PHE A 99 -32.26 22.53 31.96
C PHE A 99 -32.93 23.83 32.40
N ASN A 100 -34.26 23.84 32.42
CA ASN A 100 -35.05 24.84 33.13
C ASN A 100 -35.30 24.34 34.55
N CYS A 101 -34.66 24.98 35.53
CA CYS A 101 -34.76 24.63 36.93
C CYS A 101 -35.67 25.59 37.68
N THR A 102 -36.70 25.05 38.34
CA THR A 102 -37.64 25.81 39.17
C THR A 102 -37.55 25.34 40.61
N LEU A 103 -37.50 26.29 41.56
CA LEU A 103 -37.51 25.98 42.98
C LEU A 103 -38.95 25.79 43.45
N TYR A 104 -39.29 24.58 43.90
CA TYR A 104 -40.56 24.27 44.54
C TYR A 104 -40.30 23.55 45.85
N ASP A 105 -40.85 24.08 46.95
CA ASP A 105 -40.79 23.47 48.29
C ASP A 105 -39.38 23.05 48.74
N TYR A 106 -38.42 24.00 48.65
CA TYR A 106 -37.00 23.82 48.96
C TYR A 106 -36.25 22.78 48.11
N ASP A 107 -36.83 22.34 46.98
CA ASP A 107 -36.17 21.46 46.03
C ASP A 107 -36.12 22.06 44.62
N PHE A 108 -34.99 21.87 43.94
CA PHE A 108 -34.81 22.34 42.57
C PHE A 108 -35.28 21.25 41.62
N ASN A 109 -36.38 21.52 40.92
CA ASN A 109 -36.93 20.63 39.92
C ASN A 109 -36.53 21.12 38.52
N CYS A 110 -35.65 20.37 37.87
CA CYS A 110 -34.99 20.72 36.62
C CYS A 110 -35.53 19.89 35.46
N SER A 111 -36.26 20.50 34.54
CA SER A 111 -36.69 19.84 33.28
C SER A 111 -35.77 20.24 32.13
N PRO A 112 -35.41 19.36 31.19
CA PRO A 112 -34.56 19.75 30.06
C PRO A 112 -35.24 20.80 29.17
N CYS A 113 -34.42 21.61 28.51
CA CYS A 113 -34.90 22.63 27.59
C CYS A 113 -35.65 22.02 26.39
N GLY A 114 -36.73 22.66 25.97
CA GLY A 114 -37.56 22.22 24.85
C GLY A 114 -36.83 22.29 23.50
N ILE A 115 -37.34 21.56 22.50
CA ILE A 115 -36.78 21.59 21.14
C ILE A 115 -36.72 23.04 20.63
N GLY A 116 -35.58 23.41 20.05
CA GLY A 116 -35.35 24.76 19.54
C GLY A 116 -34.88 25.75 20.60
N THR A 117 -34.53 25.27 21.81
CA THR A 117 -33.90 26.06 22.87
C THR A 117 -32.63 25.40 23.41
N TYR A 118 -31.70 26.17 23.97
CA TYR A 118 -30.45 25.71 24.57
C TYR A 118 -30.21 26.39 25.94
N GLY A 119 -29.36 25.82 26.78
CA GLY A 119 -29.01 26.37 28.10
C GLY A 119 -28.12 27.61 28.01
N ASP A 120 -28.47 28.68 28.73
CA ASP A 120 -27.60 29.85 28.85
C ASP A 120 -26.55 29.63 29.94
N THR A 121 -25.27 29.66 29.52
CA THR A 121 -24.13 29.42 30.40
C THR A 121 -23.84 30.57 31.37
N ILE A 122 -24.43 31.75 31.13
CA ILE A 122 -24.24 32.97 31.90
C ILE A 122 -25.40 33.15 32.88
N THR A 123 -26.65 33.18 32.40
CA THR A 123 -27.83 33.44 33.24
C THR A 123 -28.55 32.19 33.71
N GLY A 124 -28.29 31.03 33.09
CA GLY A 124 -29.06 29.81 33.31
C GLY A 124 -30.44 29.85 32.63
N GLY A 125 -31.02 28.67 32.39
CA GLY A 125 -32.35 28.54 31.77
C GLY A 125 -32.30 28.39 30.25
N CYS A 126 -33.46 28.34 29.60
CA CYS A 126 -33.59 27.96 28.20
C CYS A 126 -33.77 29.17 27.27
N HIS A 127 -32.89 29.31 26.29
CA HIS A 127 -32.90 30.39 25.29
C HIS A 127 -33.15 29.83 23.89
N SER A 128 -33.93 30.53 23.07
CA SER A 128 -34.20 30.11 21.70
C SER A 128 -32.91 30.00 20.89
N CYS A 129 -32.77 28.91 20.14
CA CYS A 129 -31.66 28.74 19.22
C CYS A 129 -31.64 29.89 18.20
N PRO A 130 -30.52 30.59 18.02
CA PRO A 130 -30.42 31.61 16.99
C PRO A 130 -30.60 30.98 15.61
N ILE A 131 -31.25 31.70 14.69
CA ILE A 131 -31.44 31.28 13.30
C ILE A 131 -30.08 31.33 12.60
N ALA A 132 -29.33 30.22 12.64
CA ALA A 132 -27.98 30.18 12.09
C ALA A 132 -27.97 29.86 10.58
N LYS A 133 -27.42 30.78 9.78
CA LYS A 133 -26.73 30.44 8.53
C LYS A 133 -25.71 29.34 8.85
N LYS A 134 -25.71 28.26 8.06
CA LYS A 134 -24.84 27.06 8.14
C LYS A 134 -23.61 27.23 9.05
N LEU A 135 -23.69 26.66 10.24
CA LEU A 135 -22.55 26.52 11.15
C LEU A 135 -21.78 25.25 10.76
N TYR A 136 -20.53 25.40 10.32
CA TYR A 136 -19.63 24.27 10.12
C TYR A 136 -18.95 23.94 11.45
N VAL A 137 -19.24 22.77 12.01
CA VAL A 137 -18.48 22.22 13.14
C VAL A 137 -17.16 21.68 12.58
N ILE A 138 -16.08 22.46 12.71
CA ILE A 138 -14.72 21.96 12.44
C ILE A 138 -14.26 21.21 13.71
N MET A 139 -14.43 19.89 13.72
CA MET A 139 -13.80 19.04 14.73
C MET A 139 -12.27 19.14 14.60
N ARG A 140 -11.63 19.88 15.52
CA ARG A 140 -10.17 19.87 15.66
C ARG A 140 -9.74 18.59 16.38
N PHE A 141 -9.52 17.52 15.62
CA PHE A 141 -8.71 16.40 16.12
C PHE A 141 -7.32 16.92 16.48
N SER A 142 -6.74 16.45 17.60
CA SER A 142 -5.37 16.81 17.99
C SER A 142 -4.42 16.65 16.80
N PRO A 143 -3.62 17.68 16.45
CA PRO A 143 -2.77 17.65 15.25
C PRO A 143 -1.83 16.45 15.24
N VAL A 144 -1.44 15.96 16.42
CA VAL A 144 -0.60 14.77 16.62
C VAL A 144 -1.27 13.49 16.11
N ILE A 145 -2.55 13.27 16.41
CA ILE A 145 -3.28 12.06 15.97
C ILE A 145 -3.54 12.11 14.47
N ARG A 146 -3.88 13.30 13.94
CA ARG A 146 -4.08 13.50 12.50
C ARG A 146 -2.78 13.32 11.71
N MET A 147 -1.64 13.78 12.24
CA MET A 147 -0.33 13.58 11.62
C MET A 147 0.10 12.11 11.70
N SER A 148 -0.08 11.44 12.84
CA SER A 148 0.27 10.02 13.02
C SER A 148 -0.54 9.09 12.11
N LEU A 149 -1.87 9.29 12.03
CA LEU A 149 -2.71 8.50 11.14
C LEU A 149 -2.36 8.74 9.67
N ARG A 150 -2.13 10.01 9.28
CA ARG A 150 -1.69 10.37 7.92
C ARG A 150 -0.33 9.77 7.58
N SER A 151 0.64 9.81 8.49
CA SER A 151 1.96 9.21 8.27
C SER A 151 1.88 7.68 8.17
N HIS A 152 0.99 7.04 8.93
CA HIS A 152 0.75 5.60 8.81
C HIS A 152 0.14 5.23 7.44
N PHE A 153 -0.88 5.97 6.98
CA PHE A 153 -1.44 5.76 5.65
C PHE A 153 -0.42 6.01 4.53
N GLN A 154 0.35 7.09 4.60
CA GLN A 154 1.40 7.41 3.61
C GLN A 154 2.50 6.34 3.57
N ASN A 155 2.90 5.80 4.73
CA ASN A 155 3.87 4.70 4.81
C ASN A 155 3.29 3.41 4.22
N LEU A 156 2.00 3.11 4.46
CA LEU A 156 1.33 1.96 3.87
C LEU A 156 1.24 2.07 2.34
N GLU A 157 0.84 3.24 1.82
CA GLU A 157 0.81 3.51 0.38
C GLU A 157 2.19 3.35 -0.26
N THR A 158 3.23 3.88 0.37
CA THR A 158 4.61 3.76 -0.13
C THR A 158 5.08 2.30 -0.17
N ARG A 159 4.75 1.51 0.86
CA ARG A 159 5.08 0.08 0.91
C ARG A 159 4.29 -0.72 -0.12
N LEU A 160 3.00 -0.44 -0.28
CA LEU A 160 2.16 -1.08 -1.29
C LEU A 160 2.69 -0.78 -2.69
N PHE A 161 3.03 0.48 -2.96
CA PHE A 161 3.66 0.89 -4.21
C PHE A 161 4.98 0.14 -4.46
N ALA A 162 5.84 0.03 -3.44
CA ALA A 162 7.07 -0.76 -3.52
C ALA A 162 6.79 -2.22 -3.88
N CYS A 163 5.83 -2.86 -3.21
CA CYS A 163 5.45 -4.24 -3.50
C CYS A 163 4.96 -4.40 -4.94
N VAL A 164 4.10 -3.49 -5.43
CA VAL A 164 3.59 -3.54 -6.80
C VAL A 164 4.73 -3.39 -7.81
N VAL A 165 5.64 -2.43 -7.62
CA VAL A 165 6.78 -2.23 -8.53
C VAL A 165 7.72 -3.43 -8.52
N VAL A 166 8.03 -3.98 -7.35
CA VAL A 166 8.87 -5.19 -7.23
C VAL A 166 8.19 -6.38 -7.90
N LEU A 167 6.89 -6.58 -7.71
CA LEU A 167 6.15 -7.65 -8.39
C LEU A 167 6.19 -7.47 -9.91
N LEU A 168 5.91 -6.27 -10.41
CA LEU A 168 6.00 -5.95 -11.83
C LEU A 168 7.41 -6.19 -12.39
N PHE A 169 8.46 -5.90 -11.62
CA PHE A 169 9.84 -6.15 -12.00
C PHE A 169 10.17 -7.66 -12.02
N VAL A 170 9.71 -8.42 -11.02
CA VAL A 170 9.97 -9.87 -10.92
C VAL A 170 9.27 -10.65 -12.03
N ILE A 171 8.02 -10.28 -12.37
CA ILE A 171 7.26 -10.93 -13.46
C ILE A 171 7.65 -10.41 -14.85
N TYR A 172 8.54 -9.42 -14.93
CA TYR A 172 8.87 -8.78 -16.20
C TYR A 172 9.45 -9.73 -17.25
N PRO A 173 10.49 -10.55 -16.96
CA PRO A 173 11.02 -11.49 -17.94
C PRO A 173 9.99 -12.52 -18.48
N PRO A 174 9.20 -13.23 -17.64
CA PRO A 174 8.22 -14.18 -18.17
C PRO A 174 7.10 -13.49 -18.96
N VAL A 175 6.65 -12.30 -18.54
CA VAL A 175 5.64 -11.54 -19.30
C VAL A 175 6.19 -11.11 -20.66
N CYS A 176 7.44 -10.65 -20.73
CA CYS A 176 8.10 -10.33 -22.00
C CYS A 176 8.16 -11.55 -22.93
N SER A 177 8.49 -12.74 -22.40
CA SER A 177 8.51 -13.99 -23.18
C SER A 177 7.15 -14.30 -23.81
N VAL A 178 6.06 -14.16 -23.05
CA VAL A 178 4.69 -14.34 -23.55
C VAL A 178 4.31 -13.29 -24.59
N ILE A 179 4.73 -12.03 -24.41
CA ILE A 179 4.48 -10.97 -25.41
C ILE A 179 5.21 -11.30 -26.71
N PHE A 180 6.47 -11.76 -26.63
CA PHE A 180 7.26 -12.10 -27.81
C PHE A 180 6.76 -13.35 -28.54
N SER A 181 6.17 -14.33 -27.83
CA SER A 181 5.60 -15.50 -28.49
C SER A 181 4.39 -15.16 -29.35
N LEU A 182 3.72 -14.03 -29.11
CA LEU A 182 2.59 -13.55 -29.91
C LEU A 182 3.02 -12.78 -31.17
N TYR A 183 4.32 -12.65 -31.46
CA TYR A 183 4.76 -12.00 -32.70
C TYR A 183 4.65 -12.94 -33.90
N PRO A 184 4.37 -12.42 -35.11
CA PRO A 184 4.31 -13.23 -36.33
C PRO A 184 5.64 -13.95 -36.63
N MET A 185 6.78 -13.40 -36.21
CA MET A 185 8.09 -14.03 -36.39
C MET A 185 8.27 -15.29 -35.54
N ALA A 186 7.50 -15.45 -34.45
CA ALA A 186 7.52 -16.65 -33.63
C ALA A 186 6.76 -17.83 -34.27
N CYS A 187 6.15 -17.62 -35.44
CA CYS A 187 5.45 -18.66 -36.20
C CYS A 187 6.41 -19.38 -37.14
N LYS A 188 6.36 -20.73 -37.13
CA LYS A 188 7.16 -21.59 -37.99
C LYS A 188 6.28 -22.26 -39.05
N PRO A 189 6.64 -22.19 -40.34
CA PRO A 189 5.95 -22.92 -41.39
C PRO A 189 6.36 -24.40 -41.39
N PHE A 190 5.38 -25.29 -41.55
CA PHE A 190 5.56 -26.72 -41.74
C PHE A 190 4.94 -27.12 -43.08
N TYR A 191 5.71 -27.79 -43.93
CA TYR A 191 5.24 -28.26 -45.23
C TYR A 191 4.62 -29.65 -45.11
N LEU A 192 3.39 -29.81 -45.61
CA LEU A 192 2.65 -31.08 -45.55
C LEU A 192 2.95 -32.00 -46.73
N ASN A 193 3.47 -31.44 -47.82
CA ASN A 193 3.82 -32.16 -49.05
C ASN A 193 5.31 -32.05 -49.33
N GLN A 194 5.87 -33.10 -49.95
CA GLN A 194 7.28 -33.17 -50.35
C GLN A 194 7.66 -32.09 -51.37
N ASP A 195 6.70 -31.63 -52.18
CA ASP A 195 6.85 -30.56 -53.17
C ASP A 195 6.78 -29.14 -52.58
N GLN A 196 6.67 -29.00 -51.25
CA GLN A 196 6.62 -27.72 -50.51
C GLN A 196 5.47 -26.76 -50.92
N THR A 197 4.44 -27.25 -51.61
CA THR A 197 3.35 -26.40 -52.13
C THR A 197 2.29 -26.01 -51.09
N TYR A 198 2.08 -26.83 -50.07
CA TYR A 198 1.13 -26.56 -48.99
C TYR A 198 1.86 -26.47 -47.65
N ASN A 199 1.76 -25.31 -47.02
CA ASN A 199 2.32 -25.05 -45.69
C ASN A 199 1.23 -24.71 -44.67
N ILE A 200 1.48 -25.09 -43.43
CA ILE A 200 0.74 -24.65 -42.25
C ILE A 200 1.68 -23.88 -41.35
N THR A 201 1.22 -22.79 -40.72
CA THR A 201 2.04 -22.00 -39.81
C THR A 201 1.61 -22.25 -38.38
N ARG A 202 2.54 -22.72 -37.55
CA ARG A 202 2.29 -23.05 -36.15
C ARG A 202 3.16 -22.21 -35.23
N LEU A 203 2.66 -21.95 -34.03
CA LEU A 203 3.37 -21.16 -33.03
C LEU A 203 4.57 -21.97 -32.49
N ARG A 204 5.76 -21.38 -32.41
CA ARG A 204 6.95 -22.11 -31.91
C ARG A 204 6.81 -22.55 -30.44
N SER A 205 6.11 -21.78 -29.61
CA SER A 205 5.88 -22.13 -28.21
C SER A 205 4.77 -23.17 -28.01
N ASP A 206 3.87 -23.32 -28.98
CA ASP A 206 2.74 -24.24 -28.93
C ASP A 206 2.33 -24.67 -30.35
N LEU A 207 2.76 -25.87 -30.74
CA LEU A 207 2.57 -26.37 -32.10
C LEU A 207 1.10 -26.70 -32.43
N ASP A 208 0.20 -26.71 -31.44
CA ASP A 208 -1.23 -26.92 -31.67
C ASP A 208 -1.92 -25.66 -32.23
N VAL A 209 -1.38 -24.48 -31.92
CA VAL A 209 -1.97 -23.19 -32.29
C VAL A 209 -1.66 -22.81 -33.74
N ASP A 210 -2.70 -22.47 -34.51
CA ASP A 210 -2.59 -21.96 -35.88
C ASP A 210 -2.41 -20.43 -35.91
N CYS A 211 -1.29 -19.97 -36.48
CA CYS A 211 -0.92 -18.56 -36.54
C CYS A 211 -1.82 -17.70 -37.45
N THR A 212 -2.60 -18.30 -38.35
CA THR A 212 -3.50 -17.55 -39.24
C THR A 212 -4.59 -16.81 -38.47
N SER A 213 -5.00 -17.33 -37.30
CA SER A 213 -6.05 -16.76 -36.45
C SER A 213 -5.55 -15.72 -35.43
N LEU A 214 -4.23 -15.47 -35.36
CA LEU A 214 -3.62 -14.65 -34.30
C LEU A 214 -3.54 -13.13 -34.58
N GLN A 215 -4.11 -12.64 -35.68
CA GLN A 215 -3.95 -11.24 -36.12
C GLN A 215 -4.28 -10.19 -35.05
N VAL A 216 -5.36 -10.41 -34.28
CA VAL A 216 -5.75 -9.50 -33.19
C VAL A 216 -4.69 -9.50 -32.07
N TYR A 217 -4.14 -10.67 -31.73
CA TYR A 217 -3.11 -10.82 -30.71
C TYR A 217 -1.78 -10.20 -31.14
N HIS A 218 -1.45 -10.20 -32.43
CA HIS A 218 -0.28 -9.49 -32.94
C HIS A 218 -0.35 -8.00 -32.63
N ILE A 219 -1.52 -7.36 -32.84
CA ILE A 219 -1.72 -5.94 -32.54
C ILE A 219 -1.55 -5.68 -31.03
N PHE A 220 -2.15 -6.53 -30.19
CA PHE A 220 -1.97 -6.44 -28.74
C PHE A 220 -0.51 -6.61 -28.33
N ALA A 221 0.24 -7.52 -28.96
CA ALA A 221 1.66 -7.73 -28.68
C ALA A 221 2.50 -6.47 -28.96
N PHE A 222 2.26 -5.76 -30.08
CA PHE A 222 2.94 -4.49 -30.38
C PHE A 222 2.61 -3.41 -29.34
N ILE A 223 1.34 -3.27 -28.95
CA ILE A 223 0.90 -2.30 -27.93
C ILE A 223 1.56 -2.61 -26.58
N LEU A 224 1.53 -3.87 -26.15
CA LEU A 224 2.15 -4.32 -24.90
C LEU A 224 3.68 -4.19 -24.94
N THR A 225 4.30 -4.32 -26.11
CA THR A 225 5.74 -4.09 -26.27
C THR A 225 6.10 -2.62 -25.98
N VAL A 226 5.36 -1.68 -26.54
CA VAL A 226 5.61 -0.25 -26.30
C VAL A 226 5.37 0.09 -24.82
N ILE A 227 4.25 -0.37 -24.25
CA ILE A 227 3.83 -0.01 -22.89
C ILE A 227 4.67 -0.70 -21.81
N TYR A 228 4.91 -2.01 -21.95
CA TYR A 228 5.53 -2.80 -20.90
C TYR A 228 7.00 -3.09 -21.19
N VAL A 229 7.36 -3.58 -22.38
CA VAL A 229 8.75 -3.95 -22.69
C VAL A 229 9.68 -2.73 -22.78
N ILE A 230 9.17 -1.59 -23.27
CA ILE A 230 10.00 -0.38 -23.46
C ILE A 230 9.73 0.66 -22.37
N ALA A 231 8.48 1.07 -22.20
CA ALA A 231 8.18 2.20 -21.32
C ALA A 231 8.40 1.89 -19.83
N PHE A 232 8.21 0.65 -19.36
CA PHE A 232 8.44 0.32 -17.95
C PHE A 232 9.93 0.41 -17.56
N PRO A 233 10.90 -0.25 -18.23
CA PRO A 233 12.32 -0.07 -17.93
C PRO A 233 12.79 1.38 -18.13
N ALA A 234 12.30 2.07 -19.17
CA ALA A 234 12.64 3.47 -19.41
C ALA A 234 12.13 4.38 -18.28
N ALA A 235 10.92 4.15 -17.77
CA ALA A 235 10.38 4.87 -16.62
C ALA A 235 11.19 4.60 -15.35
N LEU A 236 11.56 3.34 -15.08
CA LEU A 236 12.45 3.01 -13.95
C LEU A 236 13.80 3.72 -14.07
N LEU A 237 14.42 3.69 -15.25
CA LEU A 237 15.70 4.37 -15.52
C LEU A 237 15.57 5.89 -15.35
N TYR A 238 14.50 6.49 -15.87
CA TYR A 238 14.23 7.92 -15.70
C TYR A 238 14.02 8.30 -14.24
N LEU A 239 13.28 7.49 -13.47
CA LEU A 239 13.04 7.73 -12.05
C LEU A 239 14.31 7.54 -11.22
N LEU A 240 15.15 6.55 -11.56
CA LEU A 240 16.47 6.37 -10.96
C LEU A 240 17.36 7.58 -11.25
N CYS A 241 17.46 7.99 -12.53
CA CYS A 241 18.26 9.13 -12.94
C CYS A 241 17.80 10.40 -12.22
N LYS A 242 16.49 10.68 -12.20
CA LYS A 242 15.94 11.86 -11.51
C LYS A 242 16.28 11.91 -10.02
N ASN A 243 16.21 10.77 -9.32
CA ASN A 243 16.42 10.72 -7.88
C ASN A 243 17.90 10.64 -7.47
N LEU A 244 18.76 10.03 -8.29
CA LEU A 244 20.20 9.90 -8.00
C LEU A 244 21.03 11.05 -8.58
N TYR A 245 20.67 11.60 -9.74
CA TYR A 245 21.38 12.72 -10.38
C TYR A 245 21.27 14.03 -9.57
N TRP A 246 20.21 14.18 -8.77
CA TRP A 246 20.02 15.32 -7.86
C TRP A 246 20.81 15.22 -6.55
N LEU A 247 21.55 14.12 -6.27
CA LEU A 247 22.52 14.14 -5.16
C LEU A 247 23.71 15.04 -5.55
N PRO A 248 23.96 16.15 -4.84
CA PRO A 248 25.11 16.99 -5.13
C PRO A 248 26.39 16.17 -4.92
N ARG A 249 27.14 15.97 -6.00
CA ARG A 249 28.51 15.46 -6.00
C ARG A 249 29.43 16.55 -5.43
N LYS A 250 29.33 16.83 -4.13
CA LYS A 250 30.19 17.79 -3.43
C LYS A 250 30.82 17.13 -2.21
N ALA A 251 31.75 16.22 -2.46
CA ALA A 251 32.62 15.66 -1.43
C ALA A 251 34.00 15.24 -1.98
N ASP A 252 34.42 15.80 -3.13
CA ASP A 252 35.78 15.63 -3.66
C ASP A 252 36.29 16.99 -4.10
N SER A 253 36.68 17.83 -3.13
CA SER A 253 37.63 18.94 -3.28
C SER A 253 37.65 19.72 -1.97
N LEU A 254 38.67 19.44 -1.15
CA LEU A 254 39.39 20.34 -0.23
C LEU A 254 40.11 19.48 0.83
N THR A 255 40.97 18.60 0.36
CA THR A 255 42.16 18.19 1.11
C THR A 255 43.34 18.79 0.36
N GLU A 256 43.68 20.02 0.71
CA GLU A 256 45.06 20.49 0.80
C GLU A 256 45.07 21.89 1.44
N ASP A 257 46.09 22.07 2.27
CA ASP A 257 46.70 23.34 2.67
C ASP A 257 46.27 24.04 3.98
N LEU A 258 47.13 23.78 4.99
CA LEU A 258 47.84 24.75 5.86
C LEU A 258 47.33 24.98 7.31
N SER A 259 47.95 24.20 8.21
CA SER A 259 48.72 24.61 9.40
C SER A 259 48.32 25.82 10.27
N HIS A 260 48.24 25.51 11.58
CA HIS A 260 48.63 26.31 12.76
C HIS A 260 47.83 27.60 13.12
N GLU A 261 47.10 27.56 14.23
CA GLU A 261 47.54 28.14 15.51
C GLU A 261 46.56 27.80 16.66
N ASN A 262 47.12 27.53 17.84
CA ASN A 262 46.40 27.24 19.09
C ASN A 262 45.98 28.55 19.76
N THR A 263 44.76 28.64 20.31
CA THR A 263 44.55 29.10 21.71
C THR A 263 43.15 28.75 22.25
N ASP A 264 43.20 28.20 23.46
CA ASP A 264 42.27 27.95 24.57
C ASP A 264 40.79 28.44 24.61
N GLU A 265 40.07 27.68 25.45
CA GLU A 265 38.89 27.98 26.28
C GLU A 265 37.52 27.37 25.92
N SER A 266 37.15 26.44 26.81
CA SER A 266 35.85 25.87 27.19
C SER A 266 34.57 26.39 26.52
N HIS A 267 33.77 25.47 25.97
CA HIS A 267 32.40 25.20 26.44
C HIS A 267 31.87 23.90 25.80
N ASP A 268 31.31 23.02 26.64
CA ASP A 268 30.56 21.82 26.26
C ASP A 268 29.50 22.14 25.21
N SER A 269 29.72 21.70 23.97
CA SER A 269 28.67 21.51 22.99
C SER A 269 28.55 20.03 22.69
N LEU A 270 27.44 19.43 23.14
CA LEU A 270 26.96 18.12 22.72
C LEU A 270 26.86 18.11 21.19
N ILE A 271 27.92 17.68 20.53
CA ILE A 271 27.90 17.35 19.10
C ILE A 271 27.05 16.09 19.00
N ALA A 272 25.75 16.29 18.76
CA ALA A 272 24.94 15.30 18.09
C ALA A 272 25.69 14.94 16.81
N ASN A 273 26.18 13.70 16.75
CA ASN A 273 26.61 13.07 15.51
C ASN A 273 25.41 13.11 14.56
N ASP A 274 25.26 14.21 13.83
CA ASP A 274 24.49 14.26 12.62
C ASP A 274 25.23 13.38 11.63
N SER A 275 24.92 12.08 11.69
CA SER A 275 25.27 11.13 10.66
C SER A 275 24.74 11.72 9.36
N GLN A 276 25.63 12.35 8.59
CA GLN A 276 25.37 13.00 7.32
C GLN A 276 24.52 12.05 6.47
N LYS A 277 23.21 12.26 6.52
CA LYS A 277 22.23 11.35 5.95
C LYS A 277 22.19 11.66 4.47
N TYR A 278 23.09 11.04 3.71
CA TYR A 278 23.02 11.01 2.26
C TYR A 278 21.57 10.77 1.84
N PRO A 279 21.00 11.55 0.90
CA PRO A 279 19.64 11.33 0.46
C PRO A 279 19.51 9.90 -0.06
N SER A 280 18.90 9.02 0.73
CA SER A 280 18.64 7.65 0.34
C SER A 280 17.56 7.70 -0.74
N PRO A 281 17.68 6.93 -1.84
CA PRO A 281 16.58 6.80 -2.79
C PRO A 281 15.32 6.36 -2.04
N PRO A 282 14.11 6.72 -2.54
CA PRO A 282 12.88 6.29 -1.88
C PRO A 282 12.88 4.77 -1.75
N THR A 283 12.31 4.24 -0.66
CA THR A 283 12.43 2.81 -0.28
C THR A 283 12.05 1.84 -1.41
N TRP A 284 11.12 2.23 -2.27
CA TRP A 284 10.67 1.44 -3.42
C TRP A 284 11.65 1.43 -4.61
N LEU A 285 12.61 2.35 -4.71
CA LEU A 285 13.71 2.31 -5.69
C LEU A 285 14.97 1.67 -5.12
N ASN A 286 15.07 1.57 -3.79
CA ASN A 286 16.27 1.07 -3.13
C ASN A 286 16.66 -0.32 -3.64
N PHE A 287 15.69 -1.21 -3.85
CA PHE A 287 15.95 -2.59 -4.29
C PHE A 287 16.72 -2.68 -5.62
N LEU A 288 16.59 -1.69 -6.52
CA LEU A 288 17.29 -1.67 -7.81
C LEU A 288 18.79 -1.35 -7.67
N CYS A 289 19.17 -0.62 -6.63
CA CYS A 289 20.54 -0.14 -6.44
C CYS A 289 21.23 -0.76 -5.20
N GLU A 290 20.48 -1.41 -4.31
CA GLU A 290 20.96 -1.88 -3.00
C GLU A 290 22.15 -2.85 -3.11
N ASN A 291 22.14 -3.71 -4.11
CA ASN A 291 23.18 -4.72 -4.34
C ASN A 291 24.40 -4.17 -5.13
N TYR A 292 24.26 -3.00 -5.75
CA TYR A 292 25.29 -2.43 -6.63
C TYR A 292 26.09 -1.33 -5.93
N LYS A 293 27.33 -1.13 -6.39
CA LYS A 293 28.11 0.05 -5.97
C LYS A 293 27.42 1.33 -6.49
N LYS A 294 27.59 2.44 -5.77
CA LYS A 294 26.96 3.74 -6.09
C LYS A 294 27.26 4.23 -7.52
N GLU A 295 28.43 3.89 -8.06
CA GLU A 295 28.85 4.25 -9.42
C GLU A 295 28.09 3.48 -10.51
N PHE A 296 27.60 2.28 -10.19
CA PHE A 296 26.90 1.36 -11.11
C PHE A 296 25.40 1.26 -10.79
N TRP A 297 24.77 2.37 -10.42
CA TRP A 297 23.36 2.41 -10.01
C TRP A 297 22.36 1.97 -11.09
N PHE A 298 22.73 2.09 -12.37
CA PHE A 298 21.90 1.72 -13.52
C PHE A 298 22.02 0.24 -13.91
N TRP A 299 22.91 -0.51 -13.25
CA TRP A 299 23.31 -1.84 -13.70
C TRP A 299 22.18 -2.87 -13.69
N GLU A 300 21.24 -2.78 -12.75
CA GLU A 300 20.06 -3.64 -12.72
C GLU A 300 19.21 -3.51 -13.99
N ILE A 301 19.09 -2.29 -14.53
CA ILE A 301 18.36 -2.04 -15.78
C ILE A 301 19.13 -2.62 -16.98
N VAL A 302 20.47 -2.60 -16.96
CA VAL A 302 21.31 -3.21 -17.99
C VAL A 302 21.19 -4.74 -17.96
N GLU A 303 21.16 -5.35 -16.77
CA GLU A 303 20.87 -6.78 -16.60
C GLU A 303 19.47 -7.15 -17.10
N LEU A 304 18.48 -6.30 -16.82
CA LEU A 304 17.12 -6.48 -17.31
C LEU A 304 17.06 -6.43 -18.84
N ALA A 305 17.73 -5.45 -19.45
CA ALA A 305 17.80 -5.28 -20.91
C ALA A 305 18.48 -6.47 -21.59
N ARG A 306 19.56 -7.00 -20.99
CA ARG A 306 20.20 -8.24 -21.45
C ARG A 306 19.22 -9.41 -21.47
N LYS A 307 18.56 -9.67 -20.33
CA LYS A 307 17.62 -10.79 -20.18
C LYS A 307 16.56 -10.73 -21.27
N VAL A 308 15.94 -9.56 -21.46
CA VAL A 308 14.90 -9.38 -22.47
C VAL A 308 15.43 -9.48 -23.90
N THR A 309 16.61 -8.94 -24.20
CA THR A 309 17.21 -9.06 -25.54
C THR A 309 17.48 -10.52 -25.88
N GLN A 310 18.00 -11.30 -24.93
CA GLN A 310 18.22 -12.74 -25.12
C GLN A 310 16.90 -13.49 -25.27
N THR A 311 15.89 -13.20 -24.44
CA THR A 311 14.55 -13.80 -24.57
C THR A 311 13.89 -13.46 -25.90
N LEU A 312 14.02 -12.22 -26.38
CA LEU A 312 13.49 -11.79 -27.68
C LEU A 312 14.09 -12.60 -28.82
N LEU A 313 15.42 -12.73 -28.85
CA LEU A 313 16.13 -13.46 -29.89
C LEU A 313 15.70 -14.94 -29.93
N ILE A 314 15.70 -15.60 -28.78
CA ILE A 314 15.35 -17.03 -28.67
C ILE A 314 13.88 -17.26 -29.02
N THR A 315 12.96 -16.45 -28.51
CA THR A 315 11.52 -16.66 -28.73
C THR A 315 11.13 -16.41 -30.19
N LEU A 316 11.67 -15.37 -30.82
CA LEU A 316 11.30 -15.03 -32.20
C LEU A 316 11.98 -15.94 -33.22
N PHE A 317 13.29 -16.19 -33.10
CA PHE A 317 14.05 -16.85 -34.15
C PHE A 317 14.40 -18.31 -33.84
N GLY A 318 14.37 -18.69 -32.55
CA GLY A 318 14.62 -20.06 -32.10
C GLY A 318 16.09 -20.45 -32.17
N TRP A 319 16.41 -21.62 -31.61
CA TRP A 319 17.77 -22.16 -31.60
C TRP A 319 18.22 -22.71 -32.96
N GLU A 320 17.28 -22.93 -33.88
CA GLU A 320 17.55 -23.40 -35.24
C GLU A 320 18.21 -22.32 -36.11
N ASP A 321 18.01 -21.04 -35.77
CA ASP A 321 18.59 -19.93 -36.51
C ASP A 321 20.03 -19.66 -36.05
N ARG A 322 20.98 -19.79 -36.97
CA ARG A 322 22.42 -19.64 -36.67
C ARG A 322 22.78 -18.25 -36.17
N LEU A 323 22.14 -17.21 -36.70
CA LEU A 323 22.40 -15.83 -36.27
C LEU A 323 21.97 -15.64 -34.82
N THR A 324 20.84 -16.22 -34.44
CA THR A 324 20.33 -16.21 -33.06
C THR A 324 21.30 -16.87 -32.10
N VAL A 325 21.82 -18.05 -32.45
CA VAL A 325 22.84 -18.75 -31.67
C VAL A 325 24.11 -17.91 -31.51
N ILE A 326 24.62 -17.33 -32.60
CA ILE A 326 25.83 -16.49 -32.55
C ILE A 326 25.60 -15.24 -31.70
N ILE A 327 24.53 -14.48 -31.95
CA ILE A 327 24.26 -13.22 -31.24
C ILE A 327 24.04 -13.46 -29.75
N THR A 328 23.26 -14.49 -29.38
CA THR A 328 23.01 -14.83 -27.96
C THR A 328 24.27 -15.29 -27.24
N THR A 329 25.16 -16.02 -27.93
CA THR A 329 26.48 -16.40 -27.40
C THR A 329 27.36 -15.17 -27.21
N CYS A 330 27.44 -14.28 -28.21
CA CYS A 330 28.20 -13.03 -28.12
C CYS A 330 27.71 -12.14 -26.96
N ILE A 331 26.39 -12.00 -26.78
CA ILE A 331 25.82 -11.26 -25.65
C ILE A 331 26.24 -11.90 -24.32
N SER A 332 26.18 -13.24 -24.21
CA SER A 332 26.59 -13.95 -23.00
C SER A 332 28.06 -13.72 -22.65
N VAL A 333 28.97 -13.79 -23.64
CA VAL A 333 30.40 -13.51 -23.47
C VAL A 333 30.64 -12.05 -23.08
N LEU A 334 30.01 -11.11 -23.78
CA LEU A 334 30.14 -9.69 -23.50
C LEU A 334 29.81 -9.39 -22.03
N PHE A 335 28.70 -9.95 -21.52
CA PHE A 335 28.29 -9.72 -20.14
C PHE A 335 29.18 -10.39 -19.10
N LEU A 336 29.72 -11.57 -19.39
CA LEU A 336 30.76 -12.17 -18.55
C LEU A 336 31.99 -11.26 -18.43
N LEU A 337 32.47 -10.71 -19.56
CA LEU A 337 33.59 -9.78 -19.59
C LEU A 337 33.28 -8.47 -18.85
N LEU A 338 32.09 -7.91 -19.04
CA LEU A 338 31.66 -6.70 -18.35
C LEU A 338 31.63 -6.91 -16.83
N HIS A 339 31.08 -8.03 -16.34
CA HIS A 339 31.08 -8.34 -14.91
C HIS A 339 32.48 -8.61 -14.36
N ALA A 340 33.33 -9.31 -15.11
CA ALA A 340 34.72 -9.53 -14.73
C ALA A 340 35.50 -8.21 -14.61
N ARG A 341 35.29 -7.28 -15.55
CA ARG A 341 36.03 -6.02 -15.67
C ARG A 341 35.58 -4.94 -14.69
N TYR A 342 34.26 -4.77 -14.52
CA TYR A 342 33.69 -3.67 -13.74
C TYR A 342 33.36 -4.07 -12.31
N ARG A 343 33.10 -5.36 -12.04
CA ARG A 343 32.67 -5.87 -10.72
C ARG A 343 31.62 -4.97 -10.05
N PRO A 344 30.42 -4.87 -10.63
CA PRO A 344 29.42 -3.87 -10.25
C PRO A 344 28.78 -4.13 -8.87
N MET A 345 28.81 -5.37 -8.36
CA MET A 345 28.23 -5.73 -7.07
C MET A 345 29.04 -5.15 -5.89
N LYS A 346 28.34 -4.83 -4.80
CA LYS A 346 28.95 -4.31 -3.57
C LYS A 346 29.73 -5.38 -2.81
N SER A 347 29.16 -6.58 -2.70
CA SER A 347 29.76 -7.72 -2.00
C SER A 347 30.56 -8.61 -2.96
N SER A 348 31.76 -9.03 -2.55
CA SER A 348 32.59 -9.98 -3.33
C SER A 348 31.90 -11.35 -3.48
N TYR A 349 31.12 -11.76 -2.48
CA TYR A 349 30.35 -13.00 -2.52
C TYR A 349 29.24 -12.94 -3.58
N GLU A 350 28.46 -11.86 -3.59
CA GLU A 350 27.39 -11.64 -4.58
C GLU A 350 27.97 -11.52 -6.00
N GLN A 351 29.11 -10.85 -6.15
CA GLN A 351 29.83 -10.82 -7.42
C GLN A 351 30.21 -12.23 -7.89
N GLY A 352 30.68 -13.10 -6.98
CA GLY A 352 31.00 -14.49 -7.28
C GLY A 352 29.78 -15.30 -7.72
N LEU A 353 28.65 -15.16 -7.02
CA LEU A 353 27.39 -15.82 -7.40
C LEU A 353 26.87 -15.36 -8.77
N GLN A 354 26.94 -14.05 -9.04
CA GLN A 354 26.52 -13.50 -10.32
C GLN A 354 27.41 -13.99 -11.47
N MET A 355 28.73 -14.01 -11.28
CA MET A 355 29.68 -14.56 -12.25
C MET A 355 29.42 -16.05 -12.49
N PHE A 356 29.20 -16.84 -11.44
CA PHE A 356 28.88 -18.25 -11.55
C PHE A 356 27.58 -18.48 -12.34
N SER A 357 26.53 -17.71 -12.03
CA SER A 357 25.25 -17.79 -12.74
C SER A 357 25.41 -17.46 -14.24
N LEU A 358 26.15 -16.39 -14.57
CA LEU A 358 26.42 -16.02 -15.96
C LEU A 358 27.23 -17.10 -16.70
N THR A 359 28.20 -17.73 -16.03
CA THR A 359 28.98 -18.84 -16.60
C THR A 359 28.11 -20.06 -16.89
N VAL A 360 27.19 -20.41 -15.98
CA VAL A 360 26.24 -21.51 -16.20
C VAL A 360 25.32 -21.21 -17.39
N ILE A 361 24.78 -19.99 -17.47
CA ILE A 361 23.93 -19.57 -18.60
C ILE A 361 24.70 -19.68 -19.91
N PHE A 362 25.94 -19.21 -19.93
CA PHE A 362 26.81 -19.29 -21.09
C PHE A 362 27.09 -20.74 -21.52
N ILE A 363 27.40 -21.64 -20.59
CA ILE A 363 27.58 -23.06 -20.89
C ILE A 363 26.29 -23.65 -21.48
N ASN A 364 25.12 -23.32 -20.91
CA ASN A 364 23.84 -23.79 -21.45
C ASN A 364 23.60 -23.30 -22.89
N VAL A 365 23.95 -22.06 -23.19
CA VAL A 365 23.86 -21.49 -24.55
C VAL A 365 24.80 -22.25 -25.51
N ILE A 366 26.03 -22.56 -25.09
CA ILE A 366 26.99 -23.33 -25.92
C ILE A 366 26.49 -24.76 -26.16
N VAL A 367 25.94 -25.42 -25.15
CA VAL A 367 25.39 -26.78 -25.30
C VAL A 367 24.23 -26.76 -26.28
N ALA A 368 23.31 -25.79 -26.16
CA ALA A 368 22.20 -25.62 -27.09
C ALA A 368 22.67 -25.26 -28.52
N ALA A 369 23.77 -24.51 -28.65
CA ALA A 369 24.38 -24.18 -29.93
C ALA A 369 24.99 -25.40 -30.66
N ASN A 370 25.41 -26.42 -29.91
CA ASN A 370 26.18 -27.56 -30.43
C ASN A 370 25.33 -28.82 -30.68
N GLU A 371 24.00 -28.70 -30.75
CA GLU A 371 23.13 -29.83 -31.09
C GLU A 371 23.34 -30.26 -32.57
N PHE A 372 24.24 -31.25 -32.74
CA PHE A 372 24.61 -32.02 -33.93
C PHE A 372 25.17 -31.24 -35.15
N PRO A 373 26.50 -31.16 -35.33
CA PRO A 373 27.08 -30.66 -36.57
C PRO A 373 26.79 -31.67 -37.70
N ASN A 374 26.09 -31.21 -38.73
CA ASN A 374 26.31 -31.75 -40.07
C ASN A 374 27.78 -31.46 -40.46
N GLU A 375 28.40 -32.37 -41.21
CA GLU A 375 29.86 -32.51 -41.39
C GLU A 375 30.64 -31.26 -41.88
N GLU A 376 29.99 -30.13 -42.19
CA GLU A 376 30.61 -28.92 -42.75
C GLU A 376 30.82 -27.75 -41.76
N GLU A 377 30.40 -27.84 -40.50
CA GLU A 377 30.35 -26.68 -39.57
C GLU A 377 31.41 -26.64 -38.46
N VAL A 378 32.37 -27.56 -38.51
CA VAL A 378 33.46 -27.70 -37.54
C VAL A 378 34.24 -26.40 -37.24
N PRO A 379 34.56 -25.49 -38.19
CA PRO A 379 35.46 -24.37 -37.89
C PRO A 379 34.83 -23.28 -36.99
N LEU A 380 33.51 -23.06 -37.06
CA LEU A 380 32.86 -21.97 -36.33
C LEU A 380 32.60 -22.32 -34.87
N SER A 381 32.16 -23.57 -34.60
CA SER A 381 31.99 -24.09 -33.25
C SER A 381 33.32 -24.16 -32.51
N VAL A 382 34.40 -24.60 -33.19
CA VAL A 382 35.76 -24.63 -32.61
C VAL A 382 36.28 -23.22 -32.30
N LEU A 383 36.07 -22.24 -33.18
CA LEU A 383 36.46 -20.85 -32.91
C LEU A 383 35.74 -20.27 -31.69
N LEU A 384 34.42 -20.51 -31.57
CA LEU A 384 33.64 -20.11 -30.41
C LEU A 384 34.16 -20.77 -29.14
N VAL A 385 34.37 -22.09 -29.13
CA VAL A 385 34.93 -22.82 -27.98
C VAL A 385 36.32 -22.29 -27.59
N LEU A 386 37.19 -21.98 -28.53
CA LEU A 386 38.52 -21.41 -28.24
C LEU A 386 38.43 -20.00 -27.64
N LEU A 387 37.59 -19.13 -28.20
CA LEU A 387 37.36 -17.79 -27.67
C LEU A 387 36.77 -17.85 -26.24
N ASN A 388 35.94 -18.86 -25.99
CA ASN A 388 35.30 -19.13 -24.71
C ASN A 388 36.28 -19.67 -23.64
N ILE A 389 37.24 -20.52 -24.01
CA ILE A 389 38.33 -20.96 -23.14
C ILE A 389 39.24 -19.80 -22.75
N ILE A 390 39.56 -18.91 -23.71
CA ILE A 390 40.37 -17.72 -23.44
C ILE A 390 39.67 -16.82 -22.42
N VAL A 391 38.36 -16.62 -22.54
CA VAL A 391 37.56 -15.84 -21.60
C VAL A 391 37.58 -16.46 -20.20
N LEU A 392 37.44 -17.79 -20.09
CA LEU A 392 37.53 -18.49 -18.80
C LEU A 392 38.92 -18.37 -18.15
N VAL A 393 40.00 -18.44 -18.93
CA VAL A 393 41.38 -18.27 -18.46
C VAL A 393 41.68 -16.82 -18.04
N ILE A 394 41.01 -15.83 -18.63
CA ILE A 394 41.14 -14.42 -18.22
C ILE A 394 40.35 -14.12 -16.94
N ILE A 395 39.28 -14.88 -16.68
CA ILE A 395 38.38 -14.68 -15.53
C ILE A 395 38.86 -15.43 -14.28
N GLY A 396 39.43 -16.64 -14.45
CA GLY A 396 40.03 -17.45 -13.38
C GLY A 396 41.44 -16.99 -13.05
#